data_AF-A0A929BSU7-F1
#
_entry.id   AF-A0A929BSU7-F1
#
_cell.length_a   1.000
_cell.length_b   1.000
_cell.length_c   1.000
_cell.angle_alpha   90.00
_cell.angle_beta   90.00
_cell.angle_gamma   90.00
#
_symmetry.space_group_name_H-M   'P 1'
#
loop_
_entity.id
_entity.type
_entity.pdbx_description
1 polymer ?
#
loop_
_entity_poly.entity_id
_entity_poly.type
_entity_poly.pdbx_seq_one_letter_code
_entity_poly.pdbx_strand_id
1 'polypeptide(L)'
;MSEEKTEQPITLDLFNRLVELAALELSQEEAEYLRQELNNQMKAIDELEAIPLGKETAITSHGVPYTAEITPETRSDKWIACPNPEEILAQAPETKDGYVIVPDIPHTDLE
;
A
#
# COMPACT_ATOMS: atom_id res chain seq x y z
N MET A 1 -4.24 40.91 4.52
CA MET A 1 -5.38 40.01 4.25
C MET A 1 -4.94 39.16 3.08
N SER A 2 -4.28 38.05 3.38
CA SER A 2 -3.76 37.14 2.36
C SER A 2 -4.89 36.19 2.00
N GLU A 3 -5.30 36.20 0.73
CA GLU A 3 -6.23 35.22 0.18
C GLU A 3 -5.54 33.85 0.24
N GLU A 4 -5.97 33.02 1.19
CA GLU A 4 -5.59 31.61 1.26
C GLU A 4 -6.33 30.89 0.13
N LYS A 5 -5.71 30.89 -1.05
CA LYS A 5 -6.16 30.09 -2.18
C LYS A 5 -6.01 28.63 -1.77
N THR A 6 -7.11 28.04 -1.33
CA THR A 6 -7.23 26.62 -0.96
C THR A 6 -7.14 25.79 -2.24
N GLU A 7 -5.94 25.69 -2.80
CA GLU A 7 -5.66 24.71 -3.85
C GLU A 7 -5.73 23.34 -3.19
N GLN A 8 -6.72 22.54 -3.60
CA GLN A 8 -6.84 21.16 -3.16
C GLN A 8 -5.58 20.42 -3.62
N PRO A 9 -4.72 19.94 -2.70
CA PRO A 9 -3.44 19.31 -3.07
C PRO A 9 -3.66 18.04 -3.90
N ILE A 10 -4.75 17.31 -3.64
CA ILE A 10 -5.12 16.12 -4.40
C ILE A 10 -6.09 16.53 -5.52
N THR A 11 -5.50 16.83 -6.68
CA THR A 11 -6.22 17.10 -7.92
C THR A 11 -6.92 15.85 -8.44
N LEU A 12 -7.84 16.02 -9.40
CA LEU A 12 -8.53 14.90 -10.03
C LEU A 12 -7.55 13.93 -10.72
N ASP A 13 -6.59 14.46 -11.47
CA ASP A 13 -5.60 13.65 -12.19
C ASP A 13 -4.72 12.84 -11.23
N LEU A 14 -4.27 13.46 -10.13
CA LEU A 14 -3.50 12.77 -9.11
C LEU A 14 -4.34 11.69 -8.42
N PHE A 15 -5.59 12.00 -8.06
CA PHE A 15 -6.50 11.03 -7.47
C PHE A 15 -6.71 9.81 -8.38
N ASN A 16 -6.99 10.05 -9.68
CA ASN A 16 -7.18 8.96 -10.65
C ASN A 16 -5.93 8.07 -10.75
N ARG A 17 -4.74 8.66 -10.72
CA ARG A 17 -3.49 7.89 -10.72
C ARG A 17 -3.32 7.08 -9.43
N LEU A 18 -3.71 7.61 -8.28
CA LEU A 18 -3.66 6.88 -7.01
C LEU A 18 -4.64 5.69 -7.01
N VAL A 19 -5.84 5.88 -7.56
CA VAL A 19 -6.86 4.82 -7.73
C VAL A 19 -6.35 3.71 -8.63
N GLU A 20 -5.71 4.06 -9.76
CA GLU A 20 -5.07 3.11 -10.68
C GLU A 20 -3.98 2.29 -9.96
N LEU A 21 -3.08 2.95 -9.23
CA LEU A 21 -1.99 2.28 -8.49
C LEU A 21 -2.51 1.37 -7.37
N ALA A 22 -3.63 1.72 -6.76
CA ALA A 22 -4.27 0.92 -5.72
C ALA A 22 -5.12 -0.23 -6.28
N ALA A 23 -5.25 -0.35 -7.61
CA ALA A 23 -6.12 -1.31 -8.30
C ALA A 23 -7.57 -1.27 -7.80
N LEU A 24 -8.09 -0.05 -7.58
CA LEU A 24 -9.48 0.18 -7.16
C LEU A 24 -10.35 0.54 -8.36
N GLU A 25 -11.53 -0.05 -8.46
CA GLU A 25 -12.59 0.36 -9.38
C GLU A 25 -13.65 1.11 -8.57
N LEU A 26 -13.86 2.39 -8.89
CA LEU A 26 -14.77 3.28 -8.16
C LEU A 26 -15.81 3.86 -9.10
N SER A 27 -17.04 3.99 -8.61
CA SER A 27 -18.05 4.82 -9.27
C SER A 27 -17.68 6.31 -9.19
N GLN A 28 -18.32 7.12 -10.03
CA GLN A 28 -18.10 8.57 -10.03
C GLN A 28 -18.42 9.21 -8.67
N GLU A 29 -19.50 8.77 -8.01
CA GLU A 29 -19.90 9.29 -6.70
C GLU A 29 -18.89 8.94 -5.61
N GLU A 30 -18.38 7.70 -5.60
CA GLU A 30 -17.34 7.27 -4.66
C GLU A 30 -16.03 8.01 -4.90
N ALA A 31 -15.63 8.19 -6.16
CA ALA A 31 -14.42 8.91 -6.53
C ALA A 31 -14.46 10.37 -6.06
N GLU A 32 -15.59 11.06 -6.28
CA GLU A 32 -15.76 12.44 -5.83
C GLU A 32 -15.74 12.56 -4.31
N TYR A 33 -16.47 11.67 -3.62
CA TYR A 33 -16.50 11.61 -2.17
C TYR A 33 -15.11 11.35 -1.58
N LEU A 34 -14.41 10.31 -2.03
CA LEU A 34 -13.09 9.94 -1.50
C LEU A 34 -12.05 11.02 -1.79
N ARG A 35 -12.07 11.65 -2.96
CA ARG A 35 -11.17 12.76 -3.27
C ARG A 35 -11.40 13.94 -2.32
N GLN A 36 -12.65 14.25 -1.99
CA GLN A 36 -12.97 15.29 -1.01
C GLN A 36 -12.42 14.93 0.37
N GLU A 37 -12.67 13.70 0.85
CA GLU A 37 -12.22 13.26 2.16
C GLU A 37 -10.69 13.18 2.28
N LEU A 38 -9.99 12.72 1.24
CA LEU A 38 -8.53 12.72 1.22
C LEU A 38 -7.96 14.15 1.30
N ASN A 39 -8.56 15.11 0.57
CA ASN A 39 -8.16 16.51 0.69
C ASN A 39 -8.44 17.08 2.09
N ASN A 40 -9.50 16.62 2.78
CA ASN A 40 -9.73 16.98 4.17
C ASN A 40 -8.65 16.39 5.09
N GLN A 41 -8.22 15.15 4.87
CA GLN A 41 -7.16 14.49 5.64
C GLN A 41 -5.79 15.16 5.46
N MET A 42 -5.51 15.74 4.28
CA MET A 42 -4.25 16.47 4.04
C MET A 42 -4.04 17.62 5.02
N LYS A 43 -5.11 18.29 5.48
CA LYS A 43 -5.00 19.36 6.48
C LYS A 43 -4.35 18.87 7.78
N ALA A 44 -4.71 17.66 8.23
CA ALA A 44 -4.10 17.07 9.42
C ALA A 44 -2.64 16.66 9.20
N ILE A 45 -2.27 16.29 7.97
CA ILE A 45 -0.89 15.98 7.60
C ILE A 45 -0.04 17.25 7.59
N ASP A 46 -0.57 18.35 7.03
CA ASP A 46 0.12 19.66 7.01
C ASP A 46 0.36 20.19 8.44
N GLU A 47 -0.61 19.98 9.35
CA GLU A 47 -0.43 20.30 10.77
C GLU A 47 0.70 19.49 11.43
N LEU A 48 0.85 18.21 11.07
CA LEU A 48 1.94 17.36 11.57
C LEU A 48 3.29 17.75 10.96
N GLU A 49 3.34 18.11 9.68
CA GLU A 49 4.56 18.56 9.00
C GLU A 49 5.10 19.87 9.59
N ALA A 50 4.21 20.76 10.04
CA ALA A 50 4.59 22.02 10.67
C ALA A 50 5.34 21.85 12.01
N ILE A 51 5.34 20.65 12.60
CA ILE A 51 6.07 20.36 13.84
C ILE A 51 7.58 20.30 13.56
N PRO A 52 8.40 21.20 14.14
CA PRO A 52 9.83 21.21 13.86
C PRO A 52 10.50 19.94 14.39
N LEU A 53 11.21 19.24 13.49
CA LEU A 53 12.04 18.10 13.85
C LEU A 53 13.46 18.56 14.21
N GLY A 54 14.09 17.89 15.18
CA GLY A 54 15.49 18.11 15.48
C GLY A 54 16.38 17.62 14.33
N LYS A 55 17.52 18.27 14.10
CA LYS A 55 18.46 17.87 13.02
C LYS A 55 18.97 16.44 13.15
N GLU A 56 19.00 15.93 14.39
CA GLU A 56 19.46 14.58 14.73
C GLU A 56 18.28 13.61 14.94
N THR A 57 17.04 14.03 14.66
CA THR A 57 15.86 13.18 14.82
C THR A 57 15.89 12.09 13.75
N ALA A 58 16.25 10.88 14.16
CA ALA A 58 16.20 9.70 13.31
C ALA A 58 14.75 9.23 13.10
N ILE A 59 14.51 8.55 11.98
CA ILE A 59 13.25 7.85 11.73
C ILE A 59 13.11 6.64 12.66
N THR A 60 11.89 6.37 13.11
CA THR A 60 11.59 5.16 13.89
C THR A 60 11.08 4.06 12.96
N SER A 61 11.96 3.13 12.56
CA SER A 61 11.55 1.99 11.70
C SER A 61 10.75 0.93 12.46
N HIS A 62 11.01 0.78 13.77
CA HIS A 62 10.34 -0.19 14.64
C HIS A 62 10.04 0.46 16.00
N GLY A 63 8.95 0.07 16.65
CA GLY A 63 8.56 0.61 17.96
C GLY A 63 9.48 0.18 19.12
N VAL A 64 10.37 -0.79 18.89
CA VAL A 64 11.35 -1.27 19.87
C VAL A 64 12.72 -1.47 19.19
N PRO A 65 13.84 -1.24 19.91
CA PRO A 65 15.16 -1.57 19.38
C PRO A 65 15.30 -3.09 19.24
N TYR A 66 16.06 -3.54 18.24
CA TYR A 66 16.47 -4.95 18.10
C TYR A 66 17.91 -5.06 18.61
N THR A 67 18.08 -5.27 19.91
CA THR A 67 19.43 -5.45 20.51
C THR A 67 19.94 -6.86 20.25
N ALA A 68 21.23 -7.11 20.50
CA ALA A 68 21.82 -8.45 20.29
C ALA A 68 21.13 -9.54 21.13
N GLU A 69 20.58 -9.18 22.29
CA GLU A 69 19.92 -10.09 23.23
C GLU A 69 18.49 -10.47 22.82
N ILE A 70 17.82 -9.64 22.01
CA ILE A 70 16.41 -9.83 21.60
C ILE A 70 16.23 -9.99 20.10
N THR A 71 17.31 -9.89 19.32
CA THR A 71 17.28 -10.15 17.89
C THR A 71 17.04 -11.64 17.65
N PRO A 72 15.99 -12.02 16.91
CA PRO A 72 15.75 -13.41 16.58
C PRO A 72 16.87 -13.96 15.69
N GLU A 73 17.17 -15.24 15.85
CA GLU A 73 18.14 -15.91 14.98
C GLU A 73 17.68 -15.92 13.52
N THR A 74 18.63 -15.96 12.60
CA THR A 74 18.35 -16.12 11.18
C THR A 74 17.69 -17.47 10.92
N ARG A 75 16.66 -17.50 10.06
CA ARG A 75 16.03 -18.75 9.61
C ARG A 75 17.10 -19.67 8.96
N SER A 76 17.24 -20.90 9.46
CA SER A 76 18.16 -21.89 8.89
C SER A 76 17.74 -22.32 7.48
N ASP A 77 18.70 -22.61 6.61
CA ASP A 77 18.46 -23.16 5.26
C ASP A 77 18.13 -24.66 5.30
N LYS A 78 16.99 -24.99 5.88
CA LYS A 78 16.44 -26.34 5.90
C LYS A 78 15.14 -26.34 5.12
N TRP A 79 15.04 -27.23 4.14
CA TRP A 79 13.80 -27.46 3.43
C TRP A 79 12.78 -28.13 4.35
N ILE A 80 11.57 -27.57 4.38
CA ILE A 80 10.41 -28.12 5.08
C ILE A 80 9.30 -28.21 4.04
N ALA A 81 8.78 -29.41 3.80
CA ALA A 81 7.68 -29.61 2.87
C ALA A 81 6.40 -28.93 3.40
N CYS A 82 5.66 -28.27 2.52
CA CYS A 82 4.34 -27.74 2.86
C CYS A 82 3.41 -28.94 3.14
N PRO A 83 2.78 -29.01 4.33
CA PRO A 83 2.00 -30.19 4.71
C PRO A 83 0.69 -30.31 3.92
N ASN A 84 0.06 -29.18 3.58
CA ASN A 84 -1.33 -29.15 3.09
C ASN A 84 -1.51 -28.27 1.83
N PRO A 85 -0.83 -28.56 0.71
CA PRO A 85 -0.95 -27.75 -0.52
C PRO A 85 -2.38 -27.70 -1.06
N GLU A 86 -3.16 -28.78 -0.93
CA GLU A 86 -4.55 -28.85 -1.39
C GLU A 86 -5.47 -27.92 -0.59
N GLU A 87 -5.22 -27.70 0.70
CA GLU A 87 -6.01 -26.76 1.52
C GLU A 87 -5.77 -25.30 1.13
N ILE A 88 -4.59 -25.00 0.57
CA ILE A 88 -4.28 -23.67 0.02
C ILE A 88 -5.06 -23.47 -1.28
N LEU A 89 -5.04 -24.46 -2.17
CA LEU A 89 -5.77 -24.40 -3.44
C LEU A 89 -7.29 -24.30 -3.23
N ALA A 90 -7.83 -24.97 -2.20
CA ALA A 90 -9.25 -24.90 -1.85
C ALA A 90 -9.74 -23.50 -1.45
N GLN A 91 -8.84 -22.57 -1.13
CA GLN A 91 -9.18 -21.17 -0.80
C GLN A 91 -9.23 -20.26 -2.03
N ALA A 92 -8.73 -20.71 -3.18
CA ALA A 92 -8.73 -19.92 -4.41
C ALA A 92 -10.09 -19.98 -5.11
N PRO A 93 -10.56 -18.88 -5.73
CA PRO A 93 -11.85 -18.85 -6.44
C PRO A 93 -11.96 -19.86 -7.58
N GLU A 94 -10.87 -20.08 -8.31
CA GLU A 94 -10.81 -21.01 -9.43
C GLU A 94 -9.45 -21.70 -9.46
N THR A 95 -9.46 -23.03 -9.60
CA THR A 95 -8.25 -23.84 -9.72
C THR A 95 -8.40 -24.92 -10.76
N LYS A 96 -7.30 -25.32 -11.37
CA LYS A 96 -7.24 -26.44 -12.32
C LYS A 96 -5.86 -27.08 -12.31
N ASP A 97 -5.81 -28.40 -12.24
CA ASP A 97 -4.57 -29.20 -12.33
C ASP A 97 -3.44 -28.75 -11.36
N GLY A 98 -3.82 -28.23 -10.17
CA GLY A 98 -2.87 -27.72 -9.17
C GLY A 98 -2.48 -26.25 -9.32
N TYR A 99 -3.10 -25.52 -10.25
CA TYR A 99 -2.85 -24.11 -10.52
C TYR A 99 -4.02 -23.22 -10.12
N VAL A 100 -3.74 -22.00 -9.68
CA VAL A 100 -4.74 -20.93 -9.54
C VAL A 100 -4.96 -20.30 -10.90
N ILE A 101 -6.21 -20.25 -11.34
CA ILE A 101 -6.57 -19.72 -12.65
C ILE A 101 -6.91 -18.23 -12.53
N VAL A 102 -6.32 -17.43 -13.41
CA VAL A 102 -6.56 -15.99 -13.53
C VAL A 102 -6.79 -15.64 -15.01
N PRO A 103 -7.48 -14.53 -15.31
CA PRO A 103 -7.58 -14.02 -16.67
C PRO A 103 -6.19 -13.82 -17.29
N ASP A 104 -6.11 -14.04 -18.60
CA ASP A 104 -4.84 -13.88 -19.33
C ASP A 104 -4.33 -12.45 -19.25
N ILE A 105 -3.01 -12.30 -19.10
CA ILE A 105 -2.37 -11.00 -18.95
C ILE A 105 -1.84 -10.60 -20.33
N PRO A 106 -2.21 -9.41 -20.87
CA PRO A 106 -1.66 -8.95 -22.12
C PRO A 106 -0.13 -8.83 -22.00
N HIS A 107 0.58 -9.57 -22.83
CA HIS A 107 2.03 -9.55 -22.90
C HIS A 107 2.47 -8.92 -24.22
N THR A 108 3.62 -8.24 -24.18
CA THR A 108 4.32 -7.79 -25.39
C THR A 108 5.46 -8.75 -25.65
N ASP A 109 5.40 -9.48 -26.76
CA ASP A 109 6.52 -10.32 -27.18
C ASP A 109 7.70 -9.41 -27.57
N LEU A 110 8.87 -9.69 -27.01
CA LEU A 110 10.11 -9.02 -27.39
C LEU A 110 10.70 -9.78 -28.60
N GLU A 111 10.80 -9.12 -29.76
CA GLU A 111 11.55 -9.61 -30.93
C GLU A 111 13.07 -9.54 -30.75
#